data_AF-A0A2M9C8T2-F1
#
_entry.id   AF-A0A2M9C8T2-F1
#
_cell.length_a   1.000
_cell.length_b   1.000
_cell.length_c   1.000
_cell.angle_alpha   90.00
_cell.angle_beta   90.00
_cell.angle_gamma   90.00
#
_symmetry.space_group_name_H-M   'P 1'
#
loop_
_entity.id
_entity.type
_entity.pdbx_description
1 polymer ?
#
loop_
_entity_poly.entity_id
_entity_poly.type
_entity_poly.pdbx_seq_one_letter_code
_entity_poly.pdbx_strand_id
1 'polypeptide(L)'
;MNFHNQFTTAYFLIVLCVLTIANFVVIRQRKLSWKLLLDWKIILFTLIITFLGLLYTEISVSKDWKIETYGFPKYFYLKKSSIGKDNFLSFGIVRFHFINFVQNFILFYLLVNLIWIIKTKKRNKIY
;
A
#
# COMPACT_ATOMS: atom_id res chain seq x y z
N MET A 1 -14.20 -8.82 -9.76
CA MET A 1 -14.04 -7.35 -9.84
C MET A 1 -12.55 -7.08 -9.78
N ASN A 2 -11.99 -6.31 -10.73
CA ASN A 2 -10.53 -6.14 -10.89
C ASN A 2 -10.11 -4.86 -10.14
N PHE A 3 -9.90 -4.99 -8.84
CA PHE A 3 -9.61 -3.87 -7.95
C PHE A 3 -8.30 -3.18 -8.34
N HIS A 4 -7.31 -3.96 -8.79
CA HIS A 4 -6.06 -3.41 -9.29
C HIS A 4 -6.21 -2.48 -10.48
N ASN A 5 -7.11 -2.81 -11.41
CA ASN A 5 -7.38 -1.95 -12.56
C ASN A 5 -8.21 -0.71 -12.19
N GLN A 6 -8.99 -0.77 -11.13
CA GLN A 6 -9.80 0.37 -10.66
C GLN A 6 -8.97 1.37 -9.85
N PHE A 7 -7.95 0.92 -9.13
CA PHE A 7 -7.07 1.79 -8.34
C PHE A 7 -6.00 2.47 -9.21
N THR A 8 -6.44 3.44 -10.02
CA THR A 8 -5.57 4.20 -10.91
C THR A 8 -4.61 5.12 -10.14
N THR A 9 -3.62 5.69 -10.84
CA THR A 9 -2.75 6.72 -10.27
C THR A 9 -3.52 7.96 -9.82
N ALA A 10 -4.62 8.32 -10.50
CA ALA A 10 -5.47 9.42 -10.06
C ALA A 10 -6.14 9.12 -8.72
N TYR A 11 -6.70 7.91 -8.54
CA TYR A 11 -7.25 7.47 -7.26
C TYR A 11 -6.19 7.47 -6.16
N PHE A 12 -4.98 6.95 -6.45
CA PHE A 12 -3.86 7.03 -5.52
C PHE A 12 -3.59 8.47 -5.06
N LEU A 13 -3.49 9.42 -5.99
CA LEU A 13 -3.20 10.83 -5.67
C LEU A 13 -4.32 11.46 -4.83
N ILE A 14 -5.58 11.18 -5.14
CA ILE A 14 -6.73 11.68 -4.35
C ILE A 14 -6.65 11.16 -2.92
N VAL A 15 -6.48 9.86 -2.73
CA VAL A 15 -6.39 9.25 -1.40
C VAL A 15 -5.16 9.76 -0.65
N LEU A 16 -4.03 9.91 -1.34
CA LEU A 16 -2.80 10.49 -0.79
C LEU A 16 -3.07 11.90 -0.24
N CYS A 17 -3.64 12.79 -1.06
CA CYS A 17 -3.95 14.16 -0.65
C CYS A 17 -4.88 14.20 0.57
N VAL A 18 -5.96 13.40 0.56
CA VAL A 18 -6.91 13.33 1.68
C VAL A 18 -6.22 12.87 2.96
N LEU A 19 -5.44 11.80 2.90
CA LEU A 19 -4.74 11.27 4.08
C LEU A 19 -3.66 12.24 4.59
N THR A 20 -2.92 12.89 3.70
CA THR A 20 -1.93 13.91 4.10
C THR A 20 -2.59 15.09 4.81
N ILE A 21 -3.68 15.62 4.25
CA ILE A 21 -4.44 16.72 4.87
C ILE A 21 -5.00 16.27 6.22
N ALA A 22 -5.60 15.08 6.31
CA ALA A 22 -6.13 14.55 7.57
C ALA A 22 -5.04 14.44 8.65
N ASN A 23 -3.87 13.87 8.32
CA ASN A 23 -2.73 13.80 9.24
C ASN A 23 -2.31 15.20 9.70
N PHE A 24 -2.16 16.15 8.78
CA PHE A 24 -1.80 17.54 9.07
C PHE A 24 -2.81 18.20 10.03
N VAL A 25 -4.10 18.08 9.73
CA VAL A 25 -5.19 18.67 10.52
C VAL A 25 -5.19 18.13 11.94
N VAL A 26 -5.09 16.81 12.12
CA VAL A 26 -5.09 16.19 13.46
C VAL A 26 -3.85 16.60 14.26
N ILE A 27 -2.66 16.62 13.64
CA ILE A 27 -1.42 17.09 14.31
C ILE A 27 -1.59 18.53 14.80
N ARG A 28 -2.09 19.41 13.92
CA ARG A 28 -2.29 20.83 14.24
C ARG A 28 -3.33 21.03 15.34
N GLN A 29 -4.50 20.40 15.24
CA GLN A 29 -5.57 20.51 16.23
C GLN A 29 -5.13 20.03 17.61
N ARG A 30 -4.33 18.95 17.66
CA ARG A 30 -3.88 18.36 18.91
C ARG A 30 -2.59 18.96 19.46
N LYS A 31 -1.97 19.93 18.74
CA LYS A 31 -0.66 20.53 19.05
C LYS A 31 0.43 19.47 19.27
N LEU A 32 0.42 18.44 18.43
CA LEU A 32 1.37 17.32 18.51
C LEU A 32 2.67 17.66 17.78
N SER A 33 3.76 17.01 18.19
CA SER A 33 5.07 17.20 17.55
C SER A 33 5.11 16.50 16.20
N TRP A 34 5.63 17.19 15.18
CA TRP A 34 5.91 16.64 13.84
C TRP A 34 6.81 15.40 13.87
N LYS A 35 7.63 15.24 14.92
CA LYS A 35 8.49 14.07 15.11
C LYS A 35 7.72 12.75 15.21
N LEU A 36 6.43 12.79 15.56
CA LEU A 36 5.56 11.61 15.59
C LEU A 36 5.39 10.97 14.22
N LEU A 37 5.52 11.72 13.12
CA LEU A 37 5.54 11.16 11.78
C LEU A 37 6.74 10.21 11.63
N LEU A 38 7.92 10.63 12.08
CA LEU A 38 9.16 9.89 11.85
C LEU A 38 9.42 8.78 12.88
N ASP A 39 8.39 8.25 13.54
CA ASP A 39 8.54 7.14 14.47
C ASP A 39 8.89 5.85 13.72
N TRP A 40 10.10 5.33 13.96
CA TRP A 40 10.61 4.12 13.33
C TRP A 40 9.72 2.89 13.57
N LYS A 41 9.01 2.82 14.71
CA LYS A 41 8.11 1.70 15.01
C LYS A 41 6.91 1.70 14.06
N ILE A 42 6.38 2.89 13.75
CA ILE A 42 5.27 3.06 12.80
C ILE A 42 5.75 2.71 11.39
N ILE A 43 6.94 3.16 11.01
CA ILE A 43 7.56 2.84 9.71
C ILE A 43 7.71 1.31 9.56
N LEU A 44 8.29 0.64 10.54
CA LEU A 44 8.50 -0.81 10.52
C LEU A 44 7.17 -1.58 10.47
N PHE A 45 6.22 -1.19 11.32
CA PHE A 45 4.89 -1.82 11.35
C PHE A 45 4.15 -1.65 10.01
N THR A 46 4.25 -0.48 9.39
CA THR A 46 3.69 -0.22 8.07
C THR A 46 4.35 -1.08 7.00
N LEU A 47 5.66 -1.27 7.07
CA LEU A 47 6.40 -2.11 6.14
C LEU A 47 5.89 -3.55 6.20
N ILE A 48 5.66 -4.09 7.41
CA ILE A 48 5.04 -5.41 7.61
C ILE A 48 3.64 -5.46 6.97
N ILE A 49 2.79 -4.45 7.20
CA ILE A 49 1.46 -4.37 6.59
C ILE A 49 1.55 -4.35 5.06
N THR A 50 2.51 -3.62 4.50
CA THR A 50 2.71 -3.53 3.05
C THR A 50 3.05 -4.90 2.47
N PHE A 51 3.92 -5.67 3.15
CA PHE A 51 4.22 -7.06 2.77
C PHE A 51 3.04 -8.00 2.96
N LEU A 52 2.24 -7.85 4.01
CA LEU A 52 0.97 -8.59 4.17
C LEU A 52 0.00 -8.33 3.01
N GLY A 53 0.12 -7.18 2.33
CA GLY A 53 -0.59 -6.90 1.09
C GLY A 53 -0.35 -7.94 -0.01
N LEU A 54 0.76 -8.70 0.01
CA LEU A 54 1.01 -9.80 -0.94
C LEU A 54 0.00 -10.95 -0.82
N LEU A 55 -0.68 -11.07 0.32
CA LEU A 55 -1.73 -12.08 0.51
C LEU A 55 -2.95 -11.81 -0.36
N TYR A 56 -3.16 -10.56 -0.77
CA TYR A 56 -4.18 -10.21 -1.75
C TYR A 56 -3.71 -10.57 -3.15
N THR A 57 -4.51 -11.36 -3.85
CA THR A 57 -4.19 -11.88 -5.18
C THR A 57 -5.39 -11.72 -6.10
N GLU A 58 -5.16 -11.26 -7.32
CA GLU A 58 -6.13 -11.29 -8.41
C GLU A 58 -5.59 -12.11 -9.57
N ILE A 59 -6.46 -12.90 -10.19
CA ILE A 59 -6.13 -13.69 -11.38
C ILE A 59 -6.91 -13.12 -12.54
N SER A 60 -6.22 -12.87 -13.65
CA SER A 60 -6.83 -12.46 -14.91
C SER A 60 -6.29 -13.31 -16.05
N VAL A 61 -7.14 -13.53 -17.05
CA VAL A 61 -6.79 -14.25 -18.27
C VAL A 61 -6.79 -13.26 -19.42
N SER A 62 -5.71 -13.22 -20.18
CA SER A 62 -5.55 -12.35 -21.35
C SER A 62 -4.93 -13.13 -22.49
N LYS A 63 -5.73 -13.47 -23.50
CA LYS A 63 -5.33 -14.32 -24.63
C LYS A 63 -4.69 -15.63 -24.12
N ASP A 64 -3.44 -15.89 -24.48
CA ASP A 64 -2.69 -17.09 -24.10
C ASP A 64 -1.99 -16.98 -22.74
N TRP A 65 -2.25 -15.92 -21.97
CA TRP A 65 -1.56 -15.66 -20.70
C TRP A 65 -2.51 -15.68 -19.51
N LYS A 66 -2.13 -16.46 -18.49
CA LYS A 66 -2.65 -16.36 -17.14
C LYS A 66 -1.79 -15.36 -16.37
N ILE A 67 -2.40 -14.32 -15.83
CA ILE A 67 -1.73 -13.25 -15.09
C ILE A 67 -2.21 -13.30 -13.64
N GLU A 68 -1.29 -13.54 -12.72
CA GLU A 68 -1.50 -13.51 -11.27
C GLU A 68 -0.84 -12.23 -10.75
N THR A 69 -1.64 -11.33 -10.20
CA THR A 69 -1.17 -10.06 -9.61
C THR A 69 -1.37 -10.11 -8.10
N TYR A 70 -0.34 -9.72 -7.36
CA TYR A 70 -0.28 -9.76 -5.90
C TYR A 70 0.08 -8.39 -5.34
N GLY A 71 -0.45 -8.08 -4.17
CA GLY A 71 -0.24 -6.80 -3.49
C GLY A 71 -1.54 -6.02 -3.35
N PHE A 72 -1.62 -5.09 -2.39
CA PHE A 72 -2.80 -4.25 -2.19
C PHE A 72 -2.38 -2.87 -1.68
N PRO A 73 -3.08 -1.77 -2.04
CA PRO A 73 -4.18 -1.68 -3.01
C PRO A 73 -3.76 -1.83 -4.48
N LYS A 74 -2.56 -1.39 -4.86
CA LYS A 74 -1.97 -1.73 -6.16
C LYS A 74 -1.22 -3.05 -6.09
N TYR A 75 -1.28 -3.84 -7.15
CA TYR A 75 -0.36 -4.97 -7.27
C TYR A 75 1.07 -4.44 -7.36
N PHE A 76 1.99 -5.09 -6.67
CA PHE A 76 3.42 -4.81 -6.77
C PHE A 76 4.25 -6.05 -7.08
N TYR A 77 3.60 -7.21 -7.20
CA TYR A 77 4.20 -8.42 -7.71
C TYR A 77 3.28 -9.03 -8.76
N LEU A 78 3.85 -9.45 -9.88
CA LEU A 78 3.11 -9.97 -11.02
C LEU A 78 3.81 -11.22 -11.54
N LYS A 79 3.02 -12.25 -11.80
CA LYS A 79 3.45 -13.51 -12.38
C LYS A 79 2.60 -13.80 -13.62
N LYS A 80 3.25 -14.04 -14.76
CA LYS A 80 2.58 -14.44 -16.01
C LYS A 80 3.00 -15.86 -16.37
N SER A 81 2.03 -16.71 -16.68
CA SER A 81 2.27 -18.05 -17.23
C SER A 81 1.50 -18.24 -18.53
N SER A 82 2.08 -18.97 -19.48
CA SER A 82 1.39 -19.36 -20.71
C SER A 82 0.30 -20.40 -20.40
N ILE A 83 -0.82 -20.31 -21.11
CA ILE A 83 -1.97 -21.23 -21.03
C ILE A 83 -1.81 -22.41 -22.03
N GLY A 84 -0.88 -22.30 -23.00
CA GLY A 84 -0.61 -23.30 -24.05
C GLY A 84 0.43 -24.37 -23.69
N LYS A 85 0.29 -25.55 -24.31
CA LYS A 85 0.89 -26.88 -23.99
C LYS A 85 2.41 -27.05 -24.10
N ASP A 86 3.21 -26.01 -24.29
CA ASP A 86 4.67 -26.16 -24.39
C ASP A 86 5.32 -25.96 -23.01
N ASN A 87 5.15 -26.97 -22.15
CA ASN A 87 5.72 -27.04 -20.80
C ASN A 87 7.26 -26.95 -20.75
N PHE A 88 7.94 -27.04 -21.91
CA PHE A 88 9.40 -26.94 -22.02
C PHE A 88 9.95 -25.52 -22.04
N LEU A 89 9.11 -24.50 -22.27
CA LEU A 89 9.49 -23.08 -22.19
C LEU A 89 8.45 -22.34 -21.33
N SER A 90 8.26 -22.82 -20.09
CA SER A 90 7.50 -22.12 -19.06
C SER A 90 8.25 -20.85 -18.62
N PHE A 91 8.37 -19.87 -19.53
CA PHE A 91 8.84 -18.53 -19.21
C PHE A 91 7.80 -17.85 -18.32
N GLY A 92 7.88 -18.14 -17.04
CA GLY A 92 7.19 -17.39 -16.01
C GLY A 92 7.81 -15.99 -15.95
N ILE A 93 7.15 -14.99 -16.52
CA ILE A 93 7.59 -13.60 -16.34
C ILE A 93 7.17 -13.19 -14.93
N VAL A 94 8.15 -13.06 -14.05
CA VAL A 94 7.98 -12.53 -12.70
C VAL A 94 8.49 -11.10 -12.67
N ARG A 95 7.64 -10.17 -12.20
CA ARG A 95 7.99 -8.75 -12.13
C ARG A 95 7.57 -8.14 -10.80
N PHE A 96 8.52 -7.46 -10.16
CA PHE A 96 8.26 -6.60 -9.01
C PHE A 96 8.10 -5.14 -9.48
N HIS A 97 6.99 -4.51 -9.11
CA HIS A 97 6.72 -3.11 -9.41
C HIS A 97 7.02 -2.26 -8.17
N PHE A 98 8.29 -1.84 -8.05
CA PHE A 98 8.78 -1.08 -6.90
C PHE A 98 8.00 0.22 -6.64
N ILE A 99 7.60 0.94 -7.69
CA ILE A 99 6.79 2.16 -7.54
C ILE A 99 5.45 1.86 -6.87
N ASN A 100 4.79 0.75 -7.25
CA ASN A 100 3.51 0.37 -6.66
C ASN A 100 3.68 -0.04 -5.18
N PHE A 101 4.79 -0.73 -4.86
CA PHE A 101 5.14 -1.04 -3.48
C PHE A 101 5.30 0.23 -2.64
N VAL A 102 6.07 1.21 -3.13
CA VAL A 102 6.28 2.49 -2.44
C VAL A 102 4.96 3.26 -2.29
N GLN A 103 4.13 3.29 -3.33
CA GLN A 103 2.81 3.93 -3.27
C GLN A 103 1.93 3.31 -2.18
N ASN A 104 1.83 1.98 -2.15
CA ASN A 104 1.07 1.28 -1.10
C ASN A 104 1.64 1.54 0.29
N PHE A 105 2.97 1.49 0.43
CA PHE A 105 3.66 1.79 1.68
C PHE A 105 3.31 3.19 2.20
N ILE A 106 3.36 4.21 1.35
CA ILE A 106 3.01 5.59 1.73
C ILE A 106 1.55 5.69 2.19
N LEU A 107 0.61 5.03 1.49
CA LEU A 107 -0.80 5.05 1.88
C LEU A 107 -1.02 4.37 3.23
N PHE A 108 -0.47 3.18 3.43
CA PHE A 108 -0.57 2.48 4.71
C PHE A 108 0.09 3.28 5.82
N TYR A 109 1.24 3.90 5.55
CA TYR A 109 1.98 4.70 6.51
C TYR A 109 1.12 5.85 7.00
N LEU A 110 0.52 6.62 6.08
CA LEU A 110 -0.34 7.74 6.43
C LEU A 110 -1.59 7.28 7.19
N LEU A 111 -2.15 6.11 6.85
CA LEU A 111 -3.33 5.58 7.51
C LEU A 111 -3.02 5.07 8.93
N VAL A 112 -1.97 4.26 9.08
CA VAL A 112 -1.48 3.78 10.39
C VAL A 112 -1.13 4.96 11.28
N ASN A 113 -0.40 5.93 10.73
CA ASN A 113 0.00 7.11 11.46
C ASN A 113 -1.21 7.96 11.88
N LEU A 114 -2.22 8.12 11.02
CA LEU A 114 -3.47 8.80 11.40
C LEU A 114 -4.16 8.11 12.58
N ILE A 115 -4.30 6.77 12.52
CA ILE A 115 -4.88 5.97 13.61
C ILE A 115 -4.06 6.14 14.89
N TRP A 116 -2.73 6.08 14.78
CA TRP A 116 -1.81 6.25 15.91
C TRP A 116 -1.97 7.63 16.56
N ILE A 117 -1.95 8.68 15.76
CA ILE A 117 -2.10 10.06 16.20
C ILE A 117 -3.46 10.26 16.87
N ILE A 118 -4.55 9.67 16.35
CA ILE A 118 -5.88 9.74 16.96
C ILE A 118 -5.90 9.01 18.32
N LYS A 119 -5.32 7.81 18.41
CA LYS A 119 -5.28 7.02 19.65
C LYS A 119 -4.36 7.60 20.72
N THR A 120 -3.32 8.34 20.32
CA THR A 120 -2.37 8.96 21.25
C THR A 120 -3.12 9.96 22.14
N LYS A 121 -3.40 9.65 23.41
CA LYS A 121 -4.05 10.60 24.34
C LYS A 121 -3.20 11.87 24.47
N LYS A 122 -3.85 13.02 24.54
CA LYS A 122 -3.19 14.29 24.89
C LYS A 122 -2.67 14.10 26.33
N ARG A 123 -1.37 13.89 26.52
CA ARG A 123 -0.79 14.01 27.87
C ARG A 123 -0.92 15.48 28.24
N ASN A 124 -1.99 15.83 28.95
CA ASN A 124 -2.02 17.09 29.68
C ASN A 124 -0.83 17.01 30.64
N LYS A 125 0.23 17.78 30.35
CA LYS A 125 1.21 18.12 31.38
C LYS A 125 0.44 19.00 32.36
N ILE A 126 -0.03 18.38 33.44
CA ILE A 126 -0.41 19.07 34.66
C ILE A 126 0.92 19.51 35.24
N TYR A 127 1.25 20.80 35.08
CA TYR A 127 2.26 21.48 35.86
C TYR A 127 1.58 22.01 37.11
#